data_AF-A0A2L0I8J7-F1
#
_entry.id   AF-A0A2L0I8J7-F1
#
_cell.length_a   1.000
_cell.length_b   1.000
_cell.length_c   1.000
_cell.angle_alpha   90.00
_cell.angle_beta   90.00
_cell.angle_gamma   90.00
#
_symmetry.space_group_name_H-M   'P 1'
#
loop_
_entity.id
_entity.type
_entity.pdbx_description
1 polymer ?
#
loop_
_entity_poly.entity_id
_entity_poly.type
_entity_poly.pdbx_seq_one_letter_code
_entity_poly.pdbx_strand_id
1 'polypeptide(L)'
;MLSQVPTQDACLSCGACCAYFRVSFYWAEGIPMPEHYTEPVTSVYSCMAGTNQKNPHCIALEGSIGEQVSCGMYELRSSSCKEVQIADAQCNKARMAHNMIPFIQIEPDEAENDDNFERVS
;
A
#
# COMPACT_ATOMS: atom_id res chain seq x y z
N MET A 1 7.07 6.22 -21.58
CA MET A 1 5.97 5.79 -20.68
C MET A 1 5.89 6.79 -19.55
N LEU A 2 4.69 7.22 -19.15
CA LEU A 2 4.53 8.12 -18.00
C LEU A 2 4.79 7.31 -16.72
N SER A 3 5.56 7.87 -15.80
CA SER A 3 5.88 7.29 -14.49
C SER A 3 5.75 8.37 -13.42
N GLN A 4 5.42 7.99 -12.18
CA GLN A 4 5.31 8.91 -11.04
C GLN A 4 6.40 8.62 -10.00
N VAL A 5 6.83 9.65 -9.27
CA VAL A 5 7.73 9.50 -8.11
C VAL A 5 6.85 9.43 -6.85
N PRO A 6 7.00 8.41 -6.00
CA PRO A 6 6.18 8.26 -4.81
C PRO A 6 6.63 9.20 -3.69
N THR A 7 5.68 9.72 -2.93
CA THR A 7 5.90 10.29 -1.59
C THR A 7 5.67 9.21 -0.53
N GLN A 8 6.09 9.46 0.73
CA GLN A 8 5.91 8.48 1.83
C GLN A 8 4.43 8.18 2.12
N ASP A 9 3.55 9.12 1.81
CA ASP A 9 2.10 9.03 1.95
C ASP A 9 1.38 8.58 0.67
N ALA A 10 2.10 8.08 -0.34
CA ALA A 10 1.53 7.61 -1.61
C ALA A 10 0.46 6.51 -1.47
N CYS A 11 0.44 5.78 -0.35
CA CYS A 11 -0.63 4.84 -0.04
C CYS A 11 -1.97 5.53 0.23
N LEU A 12 -1.96 6.77 0.74
CA LEU A 12 -3.15 7.58 1.03
C LEU A 12 -3.79 8.17 -0.23
N SER A 13 -3.14 8.06 -1.39
CA SER A 13 -3.60 8.62 -2.66
C SER A 13 -4.02 7.58 -3.71
N CYS A 14 -4.02 6.28 -3.39
CA CYS A 14 -4.39 5.27 -4.39
C CYS A 14 -5.22 4.09 -3.88
N GLY A 15 -4.91 3.50 -2.74
CA GLY A 15 -5.64 2.31 -2.23
C GLY A 15 -5.52 1.04 -3.09
N ALA A 16 -4.68 1.04 -4.13
CA ALA A 16 -4.63 -0.02 -5.14
C ALA A 16 -4.37 -1.41 -4.54
N CYS A 17 -3.43 -1.54 -3.60
CA CYS A 17 -3.10 -2.82 -2.96
C CYS A 17 -4.29 -3.41 -2.18
N CYS A 18 -5.04 -2.55 -1.48
CA CYS A 18 -6.21 -2.94 -0.69
C CYS A 18 -7.39 -3.40 -1.57
N ALA A 19 -7.42 -2.96 -2.83
CA ALA A 19 -8.45 -3.28 -3.81
C ALA A 19 -8.00 -4.31 -4.87
N TYR A 20 -6.86 -4.99 -4.65
CA TYR A 20 -6.31 -5.91 -5.66
C TYR A 20 -5.88 -7.26 -5.09
N PHE A 21 -5.34 -7.30 -3.88
CA PHE A 21 -4.83 -8.54 -3.29
C PHE A 21 -5.80 -9.17 -2.32
N ARG A 22 -5.86 -10.52 -2.31
CA ARG A 22 -6.37 -11.27 -1.16
C ARG A 22 -5.31 -11.23 -0.05
N VAL A 23 -5.60 -10.56 1.05
CA VAL A 23 -4.63 -10.38 2.14
C VAL A 23 -4.77 -11.52 3.14
N SER A 24 -4.08 -12.63 2.91
CA SER A 24 -4.10 -13.81 3.81
C SER A 24 -2.90 -13.82 4.75
N PHE A 25 -3.12 -14.19 6.01
CA PHE A 25 -2.12 -14.18 7.07
C PHE A 25 -2.42 -15.27 8.11
N TYR A 26 -1.48 -15.54 9.02
CA TYR A 26 -1.69 -16.53 10.09
C TYR A 26 -2.83 -16.09 10.99
N TRP A 27 -3.80 -16.98 11.27
CA TRP A 27 -5.07 -16.61 11.94
C TRP A 27 -4.88 -15.80 13.23
N ALA A 28 -3.80 -16.06 13.99
CA ALA A 28 -3.55 -15.39 15.26
C ALA A 28 -3.19 -13.90 15.11
N GLU A 29 -2.69 -13.46 13.96
CA GLU A 29 -2.45 -12.03 13.68
C GLU A 29 -3.76 -11.23 13.64
N GLY A 30 -4.89 -11.90 13.41
CA GLY A 30 -6.23 -11.30 13.41
C GLY A 30 -6.84 -11.13 14.80
N ILE A 31 -6.32 -11.78 15.85
CA ILE A 31 -6.85 -11.70 17.22
C ILE A 31 -6.98 -10.25 17.74
N PRO A 32 -5.99 -9.34 17.55
CA PRO A 32 -6.13 -7.96 17.99
C PRO A 32 -7.05 -7.10 17.09
N MET A 33 -7.50 -7.63 15.95
CA MET A 33 -8.37 -6.92 15.01
C MET A 33 -9.84 -7.09 15.43
N PRO A 34 -10.73 -6.09 15.22
CA PRO A 34 -12.15 -6.31 15.41
C PRO A 34 -12.68 -7.42 14.49
N GLU A 35 -13.57 -8.26 15.00
CA GLU A 35 -13.99 -9.54 14.37
C GLU A 35 -14.42 -9.38 12.90
N HIS A 36 -15.13 -8.31 12.57
CA HIS A 36 -15.66 -8.05 11.23
C HIS A 36 -14.59 -7.68 10.17
N TYR A 37 -13.35 -7.42 10.57
CA TYR A 37 -12.25 -7.12 9.65
C TYR A 37 -11.59 -8.36 9.05
N THR A 38 -11.88 -9.55 9.58
CA THR A 38 -11.21 -10.78 9.15
C THR A 38 -12.22 -11.87 8.80
N GLU A 39 -11.84 -12.73 7.87
CA GLU A 39 -12.62 -13.92 7.50
C GLU A 39 -11.71 -15.16 7.52
N PRO A 40 -12.15 -16.28 8.12
CA PRO A 40 -11.37 -17.52 8.14
C PRO A 40 -11.30 -18.11 6.73
N VAL A 41 -10.11 -18.56 6.32
CA VAL A 41 -9.88 -19.22 5.02
C VAL A 41 -9.67 -20.72 5.21
N THR A 42 -8.84 -21.08 6.18
CA THR A 42 -8.57 -22.46 6.61
C THR A 42 -8.46 -22.52 8.13
N SER A 43 -8.10 -23.67 8.69
CA SER A 43 -7.77 -23.79 10.13
C SER A 43 -6.50 -23.04 10.54
N VAL A 44 -5.66 -22.63 9.60
CA VAL A 44 -4.35 -21.99 9.86
C VAL A 44 -4.32 -20.55 9.38
N TYR A 45 -5.12 -20.21 8.36
CA TYR A 45 -5.08 -18.90 7.72
C TYR A 45 -6.42 -18.19 7.81
N SER A 46 -6.34 -16.89 8.10
CA SER A 46 -7.41 -15.92 7.91
C SER A 46 -7.01 -14.95 6.81
N CYS A 47 -7.96 -14.14 6.35
CA CYS A 47 -7.65 -13.01 5.48
C CYS A 47 -8.47 -11.77 5.86
N MET A 48 -8.09 -10.61 5.33
CA MET A 48 -8.89 -9.40 5.50
C MET A 48 -10.24 -9.58 4.80
N ALA A 49 -11.32 -9.29 5.52
CA ALA A 49 -12.67 -9.42 5.01
C ALA A 49 -12.88 -8.56 3.75
N GLY A 50 -13.62 -9.11 2.79
CA GLY A 50 -13.86 -8.50 1.47
C GLY A 50 -12.74 -8.75 0.45
N THR A 51 -11.62 -9.36 0.86
CA THR A 51 -10.52 -9.67 -0.06
C THR A 51 -10.59 -11.09 -0.63
N ASN A 52 -11.35 -12.02 -0.02
CA ASN A 52 -11.53 -13.40 -0.51
C ASN A 52 -12.62 -13.53 -1.59
N GLN A 53 -12.52 -12.74 -2.65
CA GLN A 53 -13.48 -12.73 -3.75
C GLN A 53 -12.81 -12.40 -5.08
N LYS A 54 -13.54 -12.56 -6.20
CA LYS A 54 -13.01 -12.35 -7.56
C LYS A 54 -12.44 -10.94 -7.76
N ASN A 55 -13.07 -9.93 -7.15
CA ASN A 55 -12.62 -8.53 -7.18
C ASN A 55 -12.34 -8.09 -5.73
N PRO A 56 -11.12 -8.33 -5.20
CA PRO A 56 -10.81 -8.03 -3.80
C PRO A 56 -11.06 -6.56 -3.45
N HIS A 57 -11.72 -6.31 -2.33
CA HIS A 57 -11.86 -4.98 -1.77
C HIS A 57 -11.86 -5.08 -0.24
N CYS A 58 -10.74 -4.73 0.37
CA CYS A 58 -10.60 -4.78 1.83
C CYS A 58 -11.67 -3.89 2.49
N ILE A 59 -12.39 -4.41 3.48
CA ILE A 59 -13.40 -3.64 4.22
C ILE A 59 -12.79 -2.47 5.03
N ALA A 60 -11.50 -2.55 5.35
CA ALA A 60 -10.77 -1.46 6.01
C ALA A 60 -10.36 -0.33 5.08
N LEU A 61 -10.54 -0.46 3.76
CA LEU A 61 -10.26 0.61 2.82
C LEU A 61 -11.39 1.64 2.86
N GLU A 62 -11.06 2.84 3.29
CA GLU A 62 -11.95 4.00 3.30
C GLU A 62 -11.57 4.95 2.17
N GLY A 63 -12.56 5.65 1.62
CA GLY A 63 -12.37 6.62 0.54
C GLY A 63 -12.52 6.03 -0.87
N SER A 64 -11.92 6.70 -1.84
CA SER A 64 -12.06 6.40 -3.28
C SER A 64 -10.73 5.97 -3.88
N ILE A 65 -10.70 4.77 -4.46
CA ILE A 65 -9.50 4.20 -5.13
C ILE A 65 -9.02 5.17 -6.22
N GLY A 66 -7.73 5.51 -6.19
CA GLY A 66 -7.10 6.45 -7.13
C GLY A 66 -7.28 7.94 -6.79
N GLU A 67 -8.01 8.25 -5.72
CA GLU A 67 -8.18 9.61 -5.21
C GLU A 67 -7.60 9.69 -3.78
N GLN A 68 -8.44 9.91 -2.77
CA GLN A 68 -8.03 9.92 -1.36
C GLN A 68 -8.54 8.66 -0.69
N VAL A 69 -7.64 7.95 0.00
CA VAL A 69 -7.98 6.77 0.79
C VAL A 69 -7.30 6.78 2.17
N SER A 70 -7.81 5.93 3.05
CA SER A 70 -7.20 5.58 4.34
C SER A 70 -7.46 4.12 4.68
N CYS A 71 -6.67 3.57 5.61
CA CYS A 71 -6.98 2.29 6.22
C CYS A 71 -7.57 2.54 7.62
N GLY A 72 -8.81 2.12 7.87
CA GLY A 72 -9.50 2.31 9.15
C GLY A 72 -8.85 1.59 10.35
N MET A 73 -7.80 0.81 10.12
CA MET A 73 -7.05 0.08 11.15
C MET A 73 -5.54 0.00 10.85
N TYR A 74 -4.96 1.08 10.32
CA TYR A 74 -3.60 1.11 9.80
C TYR A 74 -2.52 0.55 10.76
N GLU A 75 -2.63 0.82 12.06
CA GLU A 75 -1.70 0.35 13.10
C GLU A 75 -1.79 -1.16 13.34
N LEU A 76 -2.98 -1.73 13.18
CA LEU A 76 -3.27 -3.14 13.41
C LEU A 76 -3.15 -3.98 12.13
N ARG A 77 -2.55 -3.45 11.06
CA ARG A 77 -2.34 -4.19 9.81
C ARG A 77 -1.57 -5.48 10.04
N SER A 78 -2.00 -6.54 9.34
CA SER A 78 -1.29 -7.83 9.30
C SER A 78 0.10 -7.70 8.68
N SER A 79 0.95 -8.69 8.91
CA SER A 79 2.26 -8.81 8.26
C SER A 79 2.16 -8.70 6.74
N SER A 80 1.22 -9.39 6.11
CA SER A 80 1.03 -9.36 4.65
C SER A 80 0.64 -7.98 4.11
N CYS A 81 -0.13 -7.19 4.87
CA CYS A 81 -0.37 -5.78 4.54
C CYS A 81 0.89 -4.92 4.62
N LYS A 82 1.84 -5.27 5.48
CA LYS A 82 3.11 -4.56 5.69
C LYS A 82 4.21 -5.03 4.74
N GLU A 83 4.09 -6.22 4.14
CA GLU A 83 5.08 -6.74 3.17
C GLU A 83 5.09 -5.96 1.85
N VAL A 84 3.95 -5.41 1.43
CA VAL A 84 3.86 -4.60 0.21
C VAL A 84 4.34 -3.18 0.50
N GLN A 85 5.49 -2.82 -0.06
CA GLN A 85 6.13 -1.52 0.11
C GLN A 85 5.76 -0.58 -1.04
N ILE A 86 5.82 0.72 -0.76
CA ILE A 86 5.57 1.76 -1.76
C ILE A 86 6.56 1.58 -2.92
N ALA A 87 6.02 1.58 -4.15
CA ALA A 87 6.76 1.44 -5.40
C ALA A 87 7.49 0.10 -5.63
N ASP A 88 7.25 -0.91 -4.79
CA ASP A 88 7.74 -2.25 -5.08
C ASP A 88 6.97 -2.92 -6.24
N ALA A 89 7.41 -4.11 -6.63
CA ALA A 89 6.80 -4.86 -7.74
C ALA A 89 5.31 -5.16 -7.50
N GLN A 90 4.90 -5.44 -6.26
CA GLN A 90 3.51 -5.78 -5.92
C GLN A 90 2.61 -4.54 -5.87
N CYS A 91 3.11 -3.42 -5.34
CA CYS A 91 2.47 -2.12 -5.39
C CYS A 91 2.20 -1.72 -6.83
N ASN A 92 3.22 -1.77 -7.69
CA ASN A 92 3.08 -1.41 -9.10
C ASN A 92 2.14 -2.36 -9.86
N LYS A 93 2.15 -3.66 -9.54
CA LYS A 93 1.19 -4.63 -10.08
C LYS A 93 -0.26 -4.23 -9.75
N ALA A 94 -0.54 -3.90 -8.49
CA ALA A 94 -1.87 -3.46 -8.07
C ALA A 94 -2.28 -2.15 -8.74
N ARG A 95 -1.37 -1.17 -8.81
CA ARG A 95 -1.59 0.11 -9.49
C ARG A 95 -1.98 -0.08 -10.96
N MET A 96 -1.22 -0.90 -11.70
CA MET A 96 -1.51 -1.18 -13.10
C MET A 96 -2.86 -1.87 -13.30
N ALA A 97 -3.24 -2.79 -12.39
CA ALA A 97 -4.55 -3.44 -12.44
C ALA A 97 -5.72 -2.46 -12.23
N HIS A 98 -5.48 -1.34 -11.54
CA HIS A 98 -6.43 -0.24 -11.36
C HIS A 98 -6.19 0.93 -12.32
N ASN A 99 -5.49 0.70 -13.45
CA ASN A 99 -5.20 1.68 -14.49
C ASN A 99 -4.41 2.92 -14.01
N MET A 100 -3.62 2.77 -12.95
CA MET A 100 -2.77 3.83 -12.43
C MET A 100 -1.37 3.75 -13.02
N ILE A 101 -0.71 4.91 -13.09
CA ILE A 101 0.68 5.02 -13.52
C ILE A 101 1.59 4.34 -12.48
N PRO A 102 2.49 3.43 -12.84
CA PRO A 102 3.42 2.84 -11.88
C PRO A 102 4.37 3.88 -11.30
N PHE A 103 4.80 3.63 -10.07
CA PHE A 103 5.86 4.40 -9.44
C PHE A 103 7.24 3.97 -9.93
N ILE A 104 8.15 4.94 -10.03
CA ILE A 104 9.59 4.71 -10.14
C ILE A 104 10.26 5.09 -8.83
N GLN A 105 11.19 4.27 -8.37
CA GLN A 105 12.08 4.66 -7.30
C GLN A 105 13.20 5.49 -7.90
N ILE A 106 13.38 6.70 -7.39
CA ILE A 106 14.53 7.54 -7.71
C ILE A 106 15.37 7.56 -6.43
N GLU A 107 16.65 7.24 -6.54
CA GLU A 107 17.58 7.46 -5.44
C GLU A 107 17.65 8.97 -5.18
N PRO A 108 17.40 9.43 -3.95
CA PRO A 108 17.56 10.85 -3.65
C PRO A 108 19.03 11.21 -3.86
N ASP A 109 19.31 12.12 -4.79
CA ASP A 109 20.61 12.79 -4.84
C ASP A 109 20.80 13.50 -3.50
N GLU A 110 21.86 13.13 -2.77
CA GLU A 110 22.29 13.95 -1.63
C GLU A 110 22.62 15.32 -2.20
N ALA A 111 21.89 16.35 -1.77
CA ALA A 111 22.19 17.71 -2.14
C ALA A 111 23.58 18.06 -1.57
N GLU A 112 24.62 17.96 -2.40
CA GLU A 112 25.90 18.58 -2.11
C GLU A 112 25.67 20.10 -2.11
N ASN A 113 25.75 20.71 -0.94
CA ASN A 113 25.90 22.16 -0.86
C ASN A 113 27.28 22.47 -1.45
N ASP A 114 27.31 23.06 -2.65
CA ASP A 114 28.53 23.60 -3.22
C ASP A 114 28.94 24.85 -2.41
N ASP A 115 29.68 24.60 -1.32
CA ASP A 115 30.25 25.64 -0.46
C ASP A 115 31.34 26.47 -1.18
N ASN A 116 31.65 26.16 -2.45
CA ASN A 116 32.71 26.79 -3.23
C ASN A 116 32.22 27.88 -4.20
N PHE A 117 31.01 28.44 -4.01
CA PHE A 117 30.55 29.57 -4.80
C PHE A 117 31.34 30.85 -4.46
N GLU A 118 32.30 31.23 -5.31
CA GLU A 118 32.99 32.52 -5.20
C GLU A 118 31.96 33.67 -5.27
N ARG A 119 31.84 34.43 -4.17
CA ARG A 119 30.98 35.62 -4.14
C ARG A 119 31.58 36.69 -5.04
N VAL A 120 30.95 36.92 -6.19
CA VAL A 120 31.27 38.08 -7.04
C VAL A 120 31.01 39.35 -6.23
N SER A 121 32.07 40.13 -5.99
CA SER A 121 32.04 41.41 -5.27
C SER A 121 31.72 42.56 -6.22
#